data_AF-A0A5N8VS50-F1
#
_entry.id   AF-A0A5N8VS50-F1
#
_cell.length_a   1.000
_cell.length_b   1.000
_cell.length_c   1.000
_cell.angle_alpha   90.00
_cell.angle_beta   90.00
_cell.angle_gamma   90.00
#
_symmetry.space_group_name_H-M   'P 1'
#
loop_
_entity.id
_entity.type
_entity.pdbx_description
1 polymer ?
#
loop_
_entity_poly.entity_id
_entity_poly.type
_entity_poly.pdbx_seq_one_letter_code
_entity_poly.pdbx_strand_id
1 'polypeptide(L)'
;MPAAALKPLPTQSTAKRPVLLDLPYEPVLKRPLPAGRPRAWYVTHNRRLKAMRLAIALLDSGVYVPNQASDATIRSAAEQIGVHPPSDTTCHMVRALMRYSR
;
A
#
# COMPACT_ATOMS: atom_id res chain seq x y z
N MET A 1 12.78 47.05 -10.62
CA MET A 1 11.70 46.27 -11.26
C MET A 1 11.07 45.38 -10.19
N PRO A 2 9.82 45.60 -9.76
CA PRO A 2 9.20 44.69 -8.79
C PRO A 2 8.65 43.45 -9.50
N ALA A 3 8.95 42.28 -8.96
CA ALA A 3 8.43 41.00 -9.42
C ALA A 3 6.91 40.95 -9.17
N ALA A 4 6.14 40.79 -10.23
CA ALA A 4 4.69 40.64 -10.14
C ALA A 4 4.35 39.37 -9.34
N ALA A 5 3.62 39.54 -8.25
CA ALA A 5 3.06 38.44 -7.47
C ALA A 5 2.04 37.68 -8.34
N LEU A 6 2.45 36.52 -8.86
CA LEU A 6 1.55 35.60 -9.54
C LEU A 6 0.55 35.08 -8.51
N LYS A 7 -0.73 35.41 -8.71
CA LYS A 7 -1.83 34.85 -7.91
C LYS A 7 -1.81 33.32 -8.04
N PRO A 8 -1.89 32.55 -6.94
CA PRO A 8 -1.95 31.09 -7.02
C PRO A 8 -3.20 30.68 -7.81
N LEU A 9 -3.04 29.74 -8.74
CA LEU A 9 -4.14 29.17 -9.51
C LEU A 9 -5.17 28.55 -8.54
N PRO A 10 -6.47 28.64 -8.85
CA PRO A 10 -7.50 28.06 -8.00
C PRO A 10 -7.30 26.54 -7.90
N THR A 11 -7.10 26.06 -6.68
CA THR A 11 -7.06 24.63 -6.36
C THR A 11 -8.42 24.05 -6.73
N GLN A 12 -8.50 23.31 -7.84
CA GLN A 12 -9.74 22.65 -8.23
C GLN A 12 -10.08 21.62 -7.16
N SER A 13 -11.23 21.78 -6.53
CA SER A 13 -11.73 20.87 -5.51
C SER A 13 -11.91 19.47 -6.08
N THR A 14 -11.22 18.50 -5.47
CA THR A 14 -11.38 17.05 -5.69
C THR A 14 -12.82 16.58 -5.45
N ALA A 15 -13.67 17.38 -4.81
CA ALA A 15 -15.06 17.04 -4.52
C ALA A 15 -15.93 16.80 -5.77
N LYS A 16 -15.54 17.31 -6.95
CA LYS A 16 -16.34 17.19 -8.18
C LYS A 16 -15.82 16.14 -9.18
N ARG A 17 -14.57 15.69 -9.03
CA ARG A 17 -13.98 14.62 -9.85
C ARG A 17 -13.07 13.78 -8.95
N PRO A 18 -13.35 12.47 -8.79
CA PRO A 18 -12.44 11.60 -8.07
C PRO A 18 -11.08 11.66 -8.78
N VAL A 19 -10.04 11.95 -8.01
CA VAL A 19 -8.67 11.79 -8.51
C VAL A 19 -8.38 10.30 -8.61
N LEU A 20 -7.42 9.90 -9.44
CA LEU A 20 -7.10 8.49 -9.67
C LEU A 20 -6.76 7.72 -8.38
N LEU A 21 -6.37 8.42 -7.30
CA LEU A 21 -6.11 7.86 -5.98
C LEU A 21 -7.38 7.63 -5.13
N ASP A 22 -8.50 8.27 -5.48
CA ASP A 22 -9.79 8.09 -4.79
C ASP A 22 -10.56 6.88 -5.33
N LEU A 23 -10.10 6.28 -6.43
CA LEU A 23 -10.67 5.07 -7.00
C LEU A 23 -10.14 3.83 -6.27
N PRO A 24 -10.93 2.74 -6.19
CA PRO A 24 -10.47 1.47 -5.65
C PRO A 24 -9.18 1.02 -6.34
N TYR A 25 -8.19 0.59 -5.56
CA TYR A 25 -6.92 0.13 -6.10
C TYR A 25 -7.12 -1.12 -6.98
N GLU A 26 -6.87 -1.00 -8.28
CA GLU A 26 -6.85 -2.14 -9.20
C GLU A 26 -5.45 -2.75 -9.30
N PRO A 27 -5.29 -4.07 -9.09
CA PRO A 27 -3.98 -4.71 -9.18
C PRO A 27 -3.41 -4.66 -10.60
N VAL A 28 -2.16 -4.19 -10.73
CA VAL A 28 -1.41 -4.26 -11.99
C VAL A 28 -1.26 -5.71 -12.46
N LEU A 29 -1.37 -5.92 -13.77
CA LEU A 29 -1.13 -7.21 -14.42
C LEU A 29 0.25 -7.77 -14.02
N LYS A 30 0.24 -8.95 -13.40
CA LYS A 30 1.44 -9.58 -12.86
C LYS A 30 2.31 -10.11 -14.01
N ARG A 31 3.51 -9.56 -14.17
CA ARG A 31 4.54 -10.14 -15.04
C ARG A 31 5.17 -11.38 -14.38
N PRO A 32 5.57 -12.39 -15.17
CA PRO A 32 6.29 -13.53 -14.64
C PRO A 32 7.61 -13.10 -13.99
N LEU A 33 7.97 -13.75 -12.89
CA LEU A 33 9.25 -13.52 -12.22
C LEU A 33 10.39 -14.11 -13.05
N PRO A 34 11.60 -13.51 -13.04
CA PRO A 34 12.73 -14.02 -13.82
C PRO A 34 13.10 -15.43 -13.35
N ALA A 35 13.43 -16.32 -14.29
CA ALA A 35 13.91 -17.68 -13.98
C ALA A 35 15.34 -17.68 -13.41
N GLY A 36 15.77 -18.81 -12.83
CA GLY A 36 17.16 -19.05 -12.41
C GLY A 36 17.58 -18.40 -11.07
N ARG A 37 16.64 -17.83 -10.30
CA ARG A 37 16.95 -17.30 -8.96
C ARG A 37 16.85 -18.39 -7.89
N PRO A 38 17.56 -18.26 -6.76
CA PRO A 38 17.35 -19.15 -5.62
C PRO A 38 15.91 -19.06 -5.08
N ARG A 39 15.37 -20.18 -4.57
CA ARG A 39 14.00 -20.25 -3.98
C ARG A 39 13.73 -19.11 -2.98
N ALA A 40 14.70 -18.83 -2.11
CA ALA A 40 14.59 -17.80 -1.08
C ALA A 40 14.31 -16.39 -1.66
N TRP A 41 14.84 -16.09 -2.84
CA TRP A 41 14.60 -14.82 -3.54
C TRP A 41 13.12 -14.67 -3.91
N TYR A 42 12.52 -15.71 -4.52
CA TYR A 42 11.10 -15.69 -4.87
C TYR A 42 10.21 -15.61 -3.65
N VAL A 43 10.53 -16.33 -2.58
CA VAL A 43 9.78 -16.29 -1.33
C VAL A 43 9.79 -14.87 -0.75
N THR A 44 10.96 -14.25 -0.66
CA THR A 44 11.12 -12.88 -0.14
C THR A 44 10.39 -11.87 -1.02
N HIS A 45 10.51 -11.98 -2.34
CA HIS A 45 9.82 -11.10 -3.29
C HIS A 45 8.30 -11.22 -3.16
N ASN A 46 7.75 -12.44 -3.14
CA ASN A 46 6.31 -12.65 -2.99
C ASN A 46 5.79 -12.23 -1.60
N ARG A 47 6.58 -12.38 -0.53
CA ARG A 47 6.26 -11.82 0.80
C ARG A 47 6.17 -10.31 0.76
N ARG A 48 7.09 -9.63 0.06
CA ARG A 48 7.05 -8.17 -0.12
C ARG A 48 5.81 -7.72 -0.90
N LEU A 49 5.47 -8.42 -1.99
CA LEU A 49 4.23 -8.14 -2.74
C LEU A 49 2.98 -8.34 -1.88
N LYS A 50 2.93 -9.43 -1.10
CA LYS A 50 1.82 -9.68 -0.16
C LYS A 50 1.73 -8.57 0.88
N ALA A 51 2.85 -8.17 1.48
CA ALA A 51 2.89 -7.11 2.49
C ALA A 51 2.44 -5.76 1.93
N MET A 52 2.84 -5.38 0.72
CA MET A 52 2.39 -4.14 0.07
C MET A 52 0.88 -4.12 -0.16
N ARG A 53 0.31 -5.22 -0.67
CA ARG A 53 -1.14 -5.34 -0.89
C ARG A 53 -1.93 -5.18 0.40
N LEU A 54 -1.46 -5.82 1.48
CA LEU A 54 -2.09 -5.69 2.80
C LEU A 54 -1.94 -4.28 3.37
N ALA A 55 -0.78 -3.64 3.19
CA ALA A 55 -0.59 -2.27 3.66
C ALA A 55 -1.54 -1.28 2.96
N ILE A 56 -1.72 -1.41 1.63
CA ILE A 56 -2.70 -0.61 0.87
C ILE A 56 -4.11 -0.85 1.41
N ALA A 57 -4.54 -2.11 1.52
CA ALA A 57 -5.87 -2.46 2.02
C ALA A 57 -6.14 -1.94 3.45
N LEU A 58 -5.12 -1.93 4.31
CA LEU A 58 -5.22 -1.37 5.65
C LEU A 58 -5.39 0.15 5.62
N LEU A 59 -4.60 0.85 4.81
CA LEU A 59 -4.72 2.30 4.66
C LEU A 59 -6.10 2.69 4.09
N ASP A 60 -6.57 1.96 3.07
CA ASP A 60 -7.88 2.19 2.44
C ASP A 60 -9.06 1.90 3.39
N SER A 61 -8.88 0.98 4.34
CA SER A 61 -9.89 0.64 5.36
C SER A 61 -9.83 1.50 6.63
N GLY A 62 -8.91 2.48 6.68
CA GLY A 62 -8.83 3.45 7.79
C GLY A 62 -7.83 3.09 8.89
N VAL A 63 -6.94 2.14 8.65
CA VAL A 63 -5.80 1.83 9.54
C VAL A 63 -4.60 2.66 9.09
N TYR A 64 -4.38 3.80 9.73
CA TYR A 64 -3.44 4.82 9.25
C TYR A 64 -2.02 4.66 9.81
N VAL A 65 -1.86 4.00 10.96
CA VAL A 65 -0.58 3.91 11.65
C VAL A 65 -0.23 2.47 12.04
N PRO A 66 1.08 2.13 12.15
CA PRO A 66 1.53 0.77 12.44
C PRO A 66 0.98 0.18 13.74
N ASN A 67 0.70 1.03 14.73
CA ASN A 67 0.22 0.60 16.04
C ASN A 67 -1.23 0.10 16.00
N GLN A 68 -2.01 0.50 14.98
CA GLN A 68 -3.36 -0.02 14.74
C GLN A 68 -3.35 -1.34 13.96
N ALA A 69 -2.25 -1.66 13.27
CA ALA A 69 -2.09 -2.86 12.46
C ALA A 69 -1.57 -4.04 13.28
N SER A 70 -2.37 -4.54 14.22
CA SER A 70 -2.07 -5.77 14.95
C SER A 70 -2.06 -7.00 14.02
N ASP A 71 -1.46 -8.12 14.44
CA ASP A 71 -1.46 -9.34 13.62
C ASP A 71 -2.87 -9.85 13.33
N ALA A 72 -3.78 -9.75 14.29
CA ALA A 72 -5.19 -10.09 14.09
C ALA A 72 -5.84 -9.18 13.04
N THR A 73 -5.59 -7.87 13.12
CA THR A 73 -6.09 -6.88 12.14
C THR A 73 -5.57 -7.18 10.74
N ILE A 74 -4.26 -7.45 10.60
CA ILE A 74 -3.63 -7.75 9.32
C ILE A 74 -4.17 -9.07 8.73
N ARG A 75 -4.38 -10.10 9.56
CA ARG A 75 -4.94 -11.39 9.11
C ARG A 75 -6.41 -11.24 8.69
N SER A 76 -7.21 -10.48 9.44
CA SER A 76 -8.60 -10.18 9.06
C SER A 76 -8.67 -9.37 7.75
N ALA A 77 -7.79 -8.38 7.56
CA ALA A 77 -7.70 -7.67 6.30
C ALA A 77 -7.32 -8.60 5.13
N ALA A 78 -6.46 -9.60 5.37
CA ALA A 78 -6.12 -10.61 4.37
C ALA A 78 -7.33 -11.44 3.95
N GLU A 79 -8.19 -11.82 4.90
CA GLU A 79 -9.46 -12.52 4.63
C GLU A 79 -10.41 -11.65 3.80
N GLN A 80 -10.56 -10.37 4.16
CA GLN A 80 -11.43 -9.42 3.43
C GLN A 80 -11.02 -9.26 1.96
N ILE A 81 -9.72 -9.24 1.66
CA ILE A 81 -9.20 -9.13 0.28
C ILE A 81 -8.97 -10.50 -0.39
N GLY A 82 -9.38 -11.60 0.22
CA GLY A 82 -9.26 -12.95 -0.35
C GLY A 82 -7.83 -13.48 -0.48
N VAL A 83 -6.90 -13.01 0.36
CA VAL A 83 -5.49 -13.44 0.36
C VAL A 83 -5.24 -14.41 1.51
N HIS A 84 -4.55 -15.52 1.22
CA HIS A 84 -4.17 -16.50 2.24
C HIS A 84 -3.43 -15.85 3.42
N PRO A 85 -3.71 -16.27 4.68
CA PRO A 85 -3.17 -15.66 5.89
C PRO A 85 -1.65 -15.35 5.82
N PRO A 86 -1.23 -14.14 6.23
CA PRO A 86 0.17 -13.77 6.30
C PRO A 86 0.87 -14.46 7.48
N SER A 87 2.16 -14.74 7.30
CA SER A 87 3.04 -15.16 8.40
C SER A 87 3.41 -13.96 9.28
N ASP A 88 3.90 -14.21 10.49
CA ASP A 88 4.32 -13.14 11.41
C ASP A 88 5.41 -12.25 10.79
N THR A 89 6.37 -12.84 10.07
CA THR A 89 7.36 -12.08 9.29
C THR A 89 6.69 -11.12 8.29
N THR A 90 5.61 -11.56 7.64
CA THR A 90 4.88 -10.73 6.68
C THR A 90 4.13 -9.62 7.40
N CYS A 91 3.52 -9.90 8.56
CA CYS A 91 2.87 -8.86 9.39
C CYS A 91 3.87 -7.80 9.86
N HIS A 92 5.08 -8.19 10.25
CA HIS A 92 6.17 -7.26 10.54
C HIS A 92 6.52 -6.39 9.32
N MET A 93 6.58 -6.97 8.11
CA MET A 93 6.82 -6.20 6.89
C MET A 93 5.70 -5.20 6.60
N VAL A 94 4.43 -5.57 6.82
CA VAL A 94 3.28 -4.65 6.68
C VAL A 94 3.46 -3.45 7.61
N ARG A 95 3.70 -3.70 8.91
CA ARG A 95 3.92 -2.63 9.90
C ARG A 95 5.14 -1.76 9.56
N ALA A 96 6.19 -2.34 8.97
CA ALA A 96 7.36 -1.59 8.52
C ALA A 96 7.04 -0.67 7.33
N LEU A 97 6.21 -1.12 6.37
CA LEU A 97 5.78 -0.30 5.23
C LEU A 97 4.88 0.86 5.65
N MET A 98 4.07 0.68 6.70
CA MET A 98 3.22 1.75 7.25
C MET A 98 3.98 2.77 8.09
N ARG A 99 5.23 2.49 8.46
CA ARG A 99 6.10 3.49 9.10
C ARG A 99 6.58 4.43 8.01
N TYR A 100 5.95 5.60 7.90
CA TYR A 100 6.53 6.70 7.15
C TYR A 100 7.85 7.08 7.82
N SER A 101 8.98 6.76 7.18
CA SER A 101 10.29 7.28 7.56
C SER A 101 10.29 8.77 7.22
N ARG A 102 10.05 9.60 8.23
CA ARG A 102 10.28 11.03 8.15
C ARG A 102 11.78 11.31 8.19
#